data_AF-A0A3D5YDT7-F1
#
_entry.id   AF-A0A3D5YDT7-F1
#
_cell.length_a   1.000
_cell.length_b   1.000
_cell.length_c   1.000
_cell.angle_alpha   90.00
_cell.angle_beta   90.00
_cell.angle_gamma   90.00
#
_symmetry.space_group_name_H-M   'P 1'
#
loop_
_entity.id
_entity.type
_entity.pdbx_description
1 polymer ?
#
loop_
_entity_poly.entity_id
_entity_poly.type
_entity_poly.pdbx_seq_one_letter_code
_entity_poly.pdbx_strand_id
1 'polypeptide(L)'
;MKQILAFLEALEVNNTREWFHGHQEEYAVIRKQVLALAQKLIDEISNFFELPYDMKPGNCIFRINRDTRFSKDKTPYKTNFGIEISQSGKRQGAPCFYLHIQPGNNSFIAGGLYMPESKVTEIIRA
;
A
#
# COMPACT_ATOMS: atom_id res chain seq x y z
N MET A 1 -11.40 -4.44 -8.71
CA MET A 1 -10.46 -3.47 -9.31
C MET A 1 -11.14 -2.21 -9.85
N LYS A 2 -12.12 -2.29 -10.77
CA LYS A 2 -12.78 -1.08 -11.31
C LYS A 2 -13.32 -0.12 -10.25
N GLN A 3 -14.01 -0.63 -9.22
CA GLN A 3 -14.52 0.18 -8.11
C GLN A 3 -13.42 0.86 -7.30
N ILE A 4 -12.30 0.17 -7.05
CA ILE A 4 -11.15 0.75 -6.33
C ILE A 4 -10.58 1.93 -7.11
N LEU A 5 -10.37 1.76 -8.42
CA LEU A 5 -9.84 2.83 -9.27
C LEU A 5 -10.82 3.99 -9.39
N ALA A 6 -12.11 3.73 -9.61
CA ALA A 6 -13.14 4.76 -9.69
C ALA A 6 -13.23 5.60 -8.40
N PHE A 7 -13.17 4.95 -7.22
CA PHE A 7 -13.13 5.66 -5.95
C PHE A 7 -11.89 6.56 -5.82
N LEU A 8 -10.72 6.06 -6.24
CA LEU A 8 -9.48 6.84 -6.19
C LEU A 8 -9.49 8.01 -7.19
N GLU A 9 -10.09 7.86 -8.36
CA GLU A 9 -10.31 8.95 -9.33
C GLU A 9 -11.23 10.03 -8.75
N ALA A 10 -12.34 9.61 -8.13
CA ALA A 10 -13.26 10.54 -7.47
C ALA A 10 -12.60 11.25 -6.28
N LEU A 11 -11.78 10.53 -5.50
CA LEU A 11 -11.02 11.08 -4.38
C LEU A 11 -9.95 12.07 -4.85
N GLU A 12 -9.31 11.82 -5.99
CA GLU A 12 -8.31 12.74 -6.55
C GLU A 12 -8.92 14.11 -6.87
N VAL A 13 -10.12 14.13 -7.45
CA VAL A 13 -10.87 15.36 -7.75
C VAL A 13 -11.42 16.03 -6.48
N ASN A 14 -11.85 15.23 -5.49
CA ASN A 14 -12.58 15.71 -4.31
C ASN A 14 -11.80 15.48 -3.01
N ASN A 15 -10.50 15.74 -2.97
CA ASN A 15 -9.63 15.39 -1.84
C ASN A 15 -9.82 16.33 -0.63
N THR A 16 -10.99 16.26 0.01
CA THR A 16 -11.37 17.03 1.20
C THR A 16 -11.90 16.09 2.27
N ARG A 17 -11.86 16.53 3.54
CA ARG A 17 -12.34 15.70 4.67
C ARG A 17 -13.85 15.53 4.63
N GLU A 18 -14.55 16.56 4.18
CA GLU A 18 -16.00 16.63 4.07
C GLU A 18 -16.50 15.62 3.03
N TRP A 19 -15.86 15.60 1.84
CA TRP A 19 -16.21 14.63 0.81
C TRP A 19 -15.92 13.20 1.28
N PHE A 20 -14.75 12.96 1.87
CA PHE A 20 -14.40 11.62 2.36
C PHE A 20 -15.35 11.15 3.47
N HIS A 21 -15.80 12.05 4.35
CA HIS A 21 -16.80 11.73 5.37
C HIS A 21 -18.11 11.26 4.75
N GLY A 22 -18.59 11.93 3.70
CA GLY A 22 -19.79 11.54 2.96
C GLY A 22 -19.67 10.19 2.22
N HIS A 23 -18.44 9.71 1.98
CA HIS A 23 -18.17 8.47 1.25
C HIS A 23 -17.54 7.38 2.13
N GLN A 24 -17.70 7.45 3.46
CA GLN A 24 -17.11 6.47 4.38
C GLN A 24 -17.61 5.04 4.17
N GLU A 25 -18.89 4.87 3.83
CA GLU A 25 -19.47 3.56 3.57
C GLU A 25 -18.88 2.94 2.30
N GLU A 26 -18.74 3.73 1.24
CA GLU A 26 -18.07 3.31 0.00
C GLU A 26 -16.61 2.94 0.30
N TYR A 27 -15.89 3.80 1.03
CA TYR A 27 -14.52 3.51 1.43
C TYR A 27 -14.42 2.22 2.27
N ALA A 28 -15.38 1.92 3.14
CA ALA A 28 -15.39 0.68 3.91
C ALA A 28 -15.50 -0.56 3.00
N VAL A 29 -16.34 -0.50 1.96
CA VAL A 29 -16.45 -1.56 0.95
C VAL A 29 -15.15 -1.69 0.16
N ILE A 30 -14.59 -0.58 -0.33
CA ILE A 30 -13.31 -0.57 -1.05
C ILE A 30 -12.19 -1.14 -0.19
N ARG A 31 -12.11 -0.72 1.08
CA ARG A 31 -11.11 -1.21 2.03
C ARG A 31 -11.22 -2.71 2.27
N LYS A 32 -12.44 -3.27 2.30
CA LYS A 32 -12.66 -4.73 2.38
C LYS A 32 -12.13 -5.46 1.14
N GLN A 33 -12.30 -4.88 -0.05
CA GLN A 33 -11.73 -5.45 -1.28
C GLN A 33 -10.19 -5.43 -1.27
N VAL A 34 -9.59 -4.33 -0.81
CA VAL A 34 -8.12 -4.22 -0.67
C VAL A 34 -7.59 -5.21 0.37
N LEU A 35 -8.31 -5.43 1.48
CA LEU A 35 -7.99 -6.48 2.46
C LEU A 35 -8.01 -7.87 1.85
N ALA A 36 -9.04 -8.20 1.06
CA ALA A 36 -9.13 -9.49 0.39
C ALA A 36 -8.01 -9.68 -0.63
N LEU A 37 -7.61 -8.62 -1.34
CA LEU A 37 -6.47 -8.64 -2.25
C LEU A 37 -5.15 -8.88 -1.50
N ALA A 38 -4.93 -8.18 -0.38
CA ALA A 38 -3.75 -8.37 0.45
C ALA A 38 -3.67 -9.81 0.99
N GLN A 39 -4.81 -10.41 1.41
CA GLN A 39 -4.84 -11.82 1.83
C GLN A 39 -4.40 -12.75 0.69
N LYS A 40 -4.96 -12.58 -0.51
CA LYS A 40 -4.56 -13.39 -1.67
C LYS A 40 -3.07 -13.28 -1.97
N LEU A 41 -2.51 -12.08 -1.89
CA LEU A 41 -1.07 -11.89 -2.10
C LEU A 41 -0.24 -12.59 -1.03
N ILE A 42 -0.67 -12.56 0.24
CA ILE A 42 0.00 -13.29 1.33
C ILE A 42 -0.01 -14.79 1.03
N ASP A 43 -1.18 -15.33 0.69
CA ASP A 43 -1.36 -16.76 0.40
C ASP A 43 -0.42 -17.19 -0.75
N GLU A 44 -0.39 -16.44 -1.85
CA GLU A 44 0.47 -16.74 -3.00
C GLU A 44 1.97 -16.59 -2.71
N ILE A 45 2.37 -15.51 -2.03
CA ILE A 45 3.77 -15.25 -1.69
C ILE A 45 4.32 -16.27 -0.70
N SER A 46 3.49 -16.71 0.26
CA SER A 46 3.88 -17.71 1.25
C SER A 46 4.29 -19.07 0.67
N ASN A 47 3.90 -19.35 -0.59
CA ASN A 47 4.30 -20.58 -1.28
C ASN A 47 5.79 -20.60 -1.67
N PHE A 48 6.44 -19.44 -1.78
CA PHE A 48 7.82 -19.35 -2.26
C PHE A 48 8.71 -18.39 -1.45
N PHE A 49 8.14 -17.66 -0.50
CA PHE A 49 8.85 -16.70 0.33
C PHE A 49 8.36 -16.84 1.77
N GLU A 50 9.31 -17.01 2.69
CA GLU A 50 8.98 -17.15 4.11
C GLU A 50 8.32 -15.86 4.64
N LEU A 51 7.14 -15.99 5.24
CA LEU A 51 6.40 -14.87 5.83
C LEU A 51 6.14 -15.13 7.32
N PRO A 52 6.02 -14.09 8.15
CA PRO A 52 5.58 -14.23 9.53
C PRO A 52 4.26 -15.01 9.64
N TYR A 53 4.23 -16.02 10.50
CA TYR A 53 3.04 -16.85 10.74
C TYR A 53 1.80 -16.05 11.15
N ASP A 54 1.99 -14.94 11.86
CA ASP A 54 0.91 -14.06 12.35
C ASP A 54 0.63 -12.87 11.43
N MET A 55 1.14 -12.88 10.19
CA MET A 55 0.91 -11.81 9.22
C MET A 55 -0.59 -11.65 8.93
N LYS A 56 -1.08 -10.42 9.11
CA LYS A 56 -2.48 -10.06 8.84
C LYS A 56 -2.56 -9.06 7.69
N PRO A 57 -3.52 -9.20 6.75
CA PRO A 57 -3.70 -8.27 5.63
C PRO A 57 -3.79 -6.79 6.05
N GLY A 58 -4.43 -6.51 7.20
CA GLY A 58 -4.55 -5.16 7.73
C GLY A 58 -3.21 -4.51 8.09
N ASN A 59 -2.19 -5.32 8.41
CA ASN A 59 -0.83 -4.90 8.70
C ASN A 59 0.03 -4.76 7.44
N CYS A 60 -0.46 -5.17 6.26
CA CYS A 60 0.24 -5.00 4.98
C CYS A 60 -0.19 -3.73 4.25
N ILE A 61 -1.38 -3.21 4.55
CA ILE A 61 -1.97 -2.07 3.83
C ILE A 61 -1.56 -0.75 4.48
N PHE A 62 -1.12 0.21 3.68
CA PHE A 62 -0.85 1.57 4.15
C PHE A 62 -2.13 2.34 4.47
N ARG A 63 -2.05 3.27 5.43
CA ARG A 63 -3.18 4.16 5.73
C ARG A 63 -3.43 5.09 4.55
N ILE A 64 -4.70 5.35 4.26
CA ILE A 64 -5.12 6.27 3.20
C ILE A 64 -4.84 7.73 3.55
N ASN A 65 -4.79 8.09 4.84
CA ASN A 65 -4.42 9.44 5.25
C ASN A 65 -3.00 9.80 4.81
N ARG A 66 -2.85 11.01 4.29
CA ARG A 66 -1.54 11.58 3.94
C ARG A 66 -0.94 12.26 5.17
N ASP A 67 0.35 12.04 5.39
CA ASP A 67 1.11 12.86 6.33
C ASP A 67 1.50 14.17 5.64
N THR A 68 0.93 15.28 6.10
CA THR A 68 1.07 16.59 5.45
C THR A 68 2.05 17.51 6.17
N ARG A 69 2.66 17.10 7.29
CA ARG A 69 3.51 17.97 8.12
C ARG A 69 4.67 18.57 7.32
N PHE A 70 5.35 17.74 6.53
CA PHE A 70 6.51 18.12 5.73
C PHE A 70 6.27 18.10 4.22
N SER A 71 5.08 17.71 3.77
CA SER A 71 4.73 17.63 2.35
C SER A 71 4.34 19.01 1.79
N LYS A 72 4.74 19.31 0.54
CA LYS A 72 4.21 20.46 -0.22
C LYS A 72 2.74 20.25 -0.58
N ASP A 73 2.38 19.02 -0.92
CA ASP A 73 1.01 18.58 -1.10
C ASP A 73 0.32 18.46 0.27
N LYS A 74 -0.70 19.28 0.50
CA LYS A 74 -1.47 19.35 1.75
C LYS A 74 -2.81 18.61 1.69
N THR A 75 -3.06 17.83 0.64
CA THR A 75 -4.26 17.01 0.57
C THR A 75 -4.37 16.04 1.76
N PRO A 76 -5.55 15.85 2.35
CA PRO A 76 -5.73 15.02 3.54
C PRO A 76 -5.56 13.51 3.27
N TYR A 77 -5.77 13.06 2.04
CA TYR A 77 -5.75 11.65 1.66
C TYR A 77 -4.80 11.38 0.49
N LYS A 78 -4.27 10.16 0.45
CA LYS A 78 -3.54 9.61 -0.68
C LYS A 78 -4.53 9.16 -1.74
N THR A 79 -4.16 9.32 -3.01
CA THR A 79 -4.93 8.86 -4.18
C THR A 79 -4.51 7.47 -4.63
N ASN A 80 -3.92 6.68 -3.73
CA ASN A 80 -3.49 5.31 -3.99
C ASN A 80 -3.68 4.41 -2.77
N PHE A 81 -3.72 3.11 -3.04
CA PHE A 81 -3.50 2.07 -2.03
C PHE A 81 -2.11 1.47 -2.23
N GLY A 82 -1.34 1.40 -1.15
CA GLY A 82 -0.12 0.62 -1.07
C GLY A 82 -0.35 -0.64 -0.25
N ILE A 83 0.16 -1.77 -0.73
CA ILE A 83 0.22 -3.04 -0.01
C ILE A 83 1.67 -3.50 0.00
N GLU A 84 2.22 -3.76 1.19
CA GLU A 84 3.58 -4.28 1.37
C GLU A 84 3.54 -5.61 2.13
N ILE A 85 4.26 -6.60 1.60
CA ILE A 85 4.41 -7.93 2.18
C ILE A 85 5.91 -8.20 2.32
N SER A 86 6.37 -8.44 3.54
CA SER A 86 7.79 -8.62 3.84
C SER A 86 7.99 -9.67 4.94
N GLN A 87 9.21 -10.21 5.01
CA GLN A 87 9.63 -11.14 6.07
C GLN A 87 9.55 -10.58 7.49
N SER A 88 9.55 -9.26 7.66
CA SER A 88 9.58 -8.61 8.98
C SER A 88 8.33 -7.75 9.27
N GLY A 89 7.31 -7.82 8.42
CA GLY A 89 6.18 -6.91 8.43
C GLY A 89 6.56 -5.49 7.98
N LYS A 90 5.95 -4.44 8.54
CA LYS A 90 6.27 -3.03 8.16
C LYS A 90 7.61 -2.52 8.70
N ARG A 91 8.59 -3.39 8.90
CA ARG A 91 9.90 -3.03 9.47
C ARG A 91 10.92 -2.85 8.34
N GLN A 92 11.76 -1.83 8.49
CA GLN A 92 12.84 -1.54 7.55
C GLN A 92 13.87 -2.68 7.53
N GLY A 93 14.57 -2.85 6.40
CA GLY A 93 15.72 -3.75 6.29
C GLY A 93 15.40 -5.21 5.93
N ALA A 94 14.15 -5.56 5.60
CA ALA A 94 13.81 -6.86 5.02
C ALA A 94 13.43 -6.74 3.54
N PRO A 95 13.67 -7.78 2.72
CA PRO A 95 13.11 -7.84 1.39
C PRO A 95 11.58 -7.83 1.46
N CYS A 96 10.95 -7.02 0.60
CA CYS A 96 9.51 -6.91 0.51
C CYS A 96 9.02 -6.92 -0.93
N PHE A 97 7.76 -7.31 -1.10
CA PHE A 97 6.96 -7.12 -2.30
C PHE A 97 5.98 -5.98 -2.04
N TYR A 98 5.88 -5.06 -2.99
CA TYR A 98 5.01 -3.89 -2.92
C TYR A 98 4.07 -3.84 -4.12
N LEU A 99 2.79 -3.66 -3.85
CA LEU A 99 1.77 -3.36 -4.86
C LEU A 99 1.26 -1.94 -4.65
N HIS A 100 1.35 -1.14 -5.70
CA HIS A 100 0.81 0.20 -5.80
C HIS A 100 -0.42 0.22 -6.70
N ILE A 101 -1.55 0.65 -6.16
CA ILE A 101 -2.81 0.77 -6.90
C ILE A 101 -3.17 2.26 -6.98
N GLN A 102 -3.05 2.81 -8.18
CA GLN A 102 -3.38 4.21 -8.49
C GLN A 102 -3.96 4.33 -9.90
N PRO A 103 -4.99 5.16 -10.11
CA PRO A 103 -5.56 5.44 -11.43
C PRO A 103 -4.57 6.08 -12.42
N GLY A 104 -4.97 6.17 -13.69
CA GLY A 104 -4.23 6.90 -14.72
C GLY A 104 -2.88 6.28 -15.11
N ASN A 105 -2.80 4.95 -15.20
CA ASN A 105 -1.58 4.19 -15.50
C ASN A 105 -0.44 4.38 -14.47
N ASN A 106 -0.75 4.80 -13.25
CA ASN A 106 0.21 4.98 -12.17
C ASN A 106 0.33 3.75 -11.25
N SER A 107 -0.34 2.64 -11.55
CA SER A 107 -0.22 1.39 -10.78
C SER A 107 1.07 0.66 -11.16
N PHE A 108 1.76 0.11 -10.16
CA PHE A 108 2.99 -0.65 -10.37
C PHE A 108 3.20 -1.68 -9.28
N ILE A 109 4.10 -2.63 -9.54
CA ILE A 109 4.64 -3.56 -8.55
C ILE A 109 6.13 -3.29 -8.37
N ALA A 110 6.63 -3.51 -7.16
CA ALA A 110 8.05 -3.43 -6.86
C ALA A 110 8.44 -4.57 -5.91
N GLY A 111 9.71 -4.91 -5.90
CA GLY A 111 10.29 -5.86 -4.97
C GLY A 111 11.74 -5.52 -4.66
N GLY A 112 12.18 -5.77 -3.43
CA GLY A 112 13.56 -5.53 -3.02
C GLY A 112 13.69 -5.11 -1.56
N LEU A 113 14.85 -4.56 -1.20
CA LEU A 113 15.08 -3.98 0.12
C LEU A 113 14.86 -2.47 0.07
N TYR A 114 13.98 -1.97 0.94
CA TYR A 114 13.77 -0.53 1.10
C TYR A 114 14.81 0.05 2.08
N MET A 115 15.56 1.05 1.61
CA MET A 115 16.61 1.76 2.36
C MET A 115 17.56 0.82 3.14
N PRO A 116 18.24 -0.14 2.48
CA PRO A 116 19.21 -1.00 3.15
C PRO A 116 20.42 -0.21 3.63
N GLU A 117 21.11 -0.73 4.65
CA GLU A 117 22.39 -0.17 5.11
C GLU A 117 23.44 -0.21 3.99
N SER A 118 24.45 0.67 4.06
CA SER A 118 25.48 0.78 3.01
C SER A 118 26.16 -0.54 2.69
N LYS A 119 26.53 -1.32 3.73
CA LYS A 119 27.16 -2.64 3.57
C LYS A 119 26.28 -3.62 2.79
N VAL A 120 24.97 -3.60 3.04
CA VAL A 120 24.00 -4.46 2.34
C VAL A 120 23.83 -3.98 0.89
N THR A 121 23.82 -2.67 0.68
CA THR A 121 23.73 -2.07 -0.66
C THR A 121 24.91 -2.44 -1.55
N GLU A 122 26.13 -2.47 -0.99
CA GLU A 122 27.34 -2.89 -1.71
C GLU A 122 27.24 -4.34 -2.19
N ILE A 123 26.72 -5.24 -1.35
CA ILE A 123 26.52 -6.65 -1.70
C ILE A 123 25.48 -6.82 -2.81
N ILE A 124 24.36 -6.07 -2.75
CA ILE A 124 23.27 -6.18 -3.74
C ILE A 124 23.68 -5.66 -5.12
N ARG A 125 24.62 -4.70 -5.18
CA ARG A 125 25.05 -4.04 -6.43
C ARG A 125 26.28 -4.68 -7.09
N ALA A 126 26.96 -5.58 -6.40
CA ALA A 126 28.12 -6.31 -6.92
C ALA A 126 27.70 -7.37 -7.94
#